data_AF-A0A6A5AKG9-F1
#
_entry.id   AF-A0A6A5AKG9-F1
#
_cell.length_a   1.000
_cell.length_b   1.000
_cell.length_c   1.000
_cell.angle_alpha   90.00
_cell.angle_beta   90.00
_cell.angle_gamma   90.00
#
_symmetry.space_group_name_H-M   'P 1'
#
loop_
_entity.id
_entity.type
_entity.pdbx_description
1 polymer ?
#
loop_
_entity_poly.entity_id
_entity_poly.type
_entity_poly.pdbx_seq_one_letter_code
_entity_poly.pdbx_strand_id
1 'polypeptide(L)'
;MGGCISTEAFDHAVLVPHKPMAVLHSRFAAQCPVTLLIKQKMWSFSGDDFTIKDIHTGTPYFKINGSALSLRQKKSLLDYSGAQVAYMEEPLLSWTRRQEVYTPQKEKWFEIKPRLTMFSNELDCAAVDSVTGQTLHFGLQGDFIARKSVITCDGVPVAKIWKPIEFVRTQYHVILPLEWIWR
;
A
#
# COMPACT_ATOMS: atom_id res chain seq x y z
N MET A 1 18.49 19.96 14.92
CA MET A 1 18.09 20.23 13.53
C MET A 1 16.69 19.70 13.35
N GLY A 2 15.70 20.60 13.23
CA GLY A 2 14.29 20.24 13.12
C GLY A 2 13.98 19.71 11.73
N GLY A 3 13.63 18.43 11.64
CA GLY A 3 12.97 17.90 10.45
C GLY A 3 11.56 18.47 10.42
N CYS A 4 11.20 19.17 9.35
CA CYS A 4 9.84 19.67 9.17
C CYS A 4 8.89 18.48 9.10
N ILE A 5 8.05 18.35 10.13
CA ILE A 5 6.91 17.44 10.23
C ILE A 5 5.80 18.06 9.37
N SER A 6 5.93 18.00 8.05
CA SER A 6 4.95 18.61 7.15
C SER A 6 3.96 17.55 6.66
N THR A 7 2.69 17.76 6.99
CA THR A 7 1.56 16.99 6.42
C THR A 7 0.95 17.68 5.19
N GLU A 8 1.60 18.73 4.67
CA GLU A 8 1.12 19.55 3.55
C GLU A 8 0.81 18.71 2.30
N ALA A 9 1.66 17.74 1.97
CA ALA A 9 1.42 16.85 0.83
C ALA A 9 0.09 16.09 0.98
N PHE A 10 -0.25 15.64 2.19
CA PHE A 10 -1.52 14.96 2.46
C PHE A 10 -2.70 15.91 2.49
N ASP A 11 -2.56 17.06 3.17
CA ASP A 11 -3.67 18.00 3.36
C ASP A 11 -4.04 18.71 2.05
N HIS A 12 -3.08 19.00 1.18
CA HIS A 12 -3.30 19.64 -0.13
C HIS A 12 -3.53 18.66 -1.30
N ALA A 13 -3.26 17.36 -1.13
CA ALA A 13 -3.47 16.41 -2.21
C ALA A 13 -4.95 16.34 -2.62
N VAL A 14 -5.24 16.70 -3.86
CA VAL A 14 -6.52 16.43 -4.49
C VAL A 14 -6.39 15.11 -5.22
N LEU A 15 -7.18 14.11 -4.82
CA LEU A 15 -7.18 12.81 -5.47
C LEU A 15 -7.77 12.95 -6.87
N VAL A 16 -6.96 12.63 -7.89
CA VAL A 16 -7.38 12.73 -9.28
C VAL A 16 -7.84 11.34 -9.73
N PRO A 17 -9.03 11.24 -10.33
CA PRO A 17 -9.49 10.00 -10.93
C PRO A 17 -8.46 9.48 -11.93
N HIS A 18 -8.16 8.19 -11.84
CA HIS A 18 -7.25 7.53 -12.74
C HIS A 18 -7.97 6.36 -13.41
N LYS A 19 -7.54 6.00 -14.62
CA LYS A 19 -8.03 4.79 -15.29
C LYS A 19 -7.82 3.59 -14.35
N PRO A 20 -8.70 2.56 -14.38
CA PRO A 20 -8.48 1.38 -13.55
C PRO A 20 -7.08 0.79 -13.79
N MET A 21 -6.25 0.77 -12.74
CA MET A 21 -4.91 0.20 -12.77
C MET A 21 -4.94 -1.18 -12.12
N ALA A 22 -4.25 -2.13 -12.74
CA ALA A 22 -4.25 -3.51 -12.28
C ALA A 22 -2.82 -4.05 -12.21
N VAL A 23 -2.09 -3.76 -11.12
CA VAL A 23 -0.74 -4.30 -10.93
C VAL A 23 -0.75 -5.80 -10.60
N LEU A 24 -1.60 -6.22 -9.66
CA LEU A 24 -1.67 -7.62 -9.23
C LEU A 24 -2.54 -8.46 -10.17
N HIS A 25 -3.80 -8.02 -10.33
CA HIS A 25 -4.77 -8.62 -11.25
C HIS A 25 -5.97 -7.68 -11.37
N SER A 26 -6.57 -7.60 -12.56
CA SER A 26 -7.79 -6.83 -12.83
C SER A 26 -8.97 -7.10 -11.88
N ARG A 27 -9.09 -8.31 -11.30
CA ARG A 27 -10.16 -8.67 -10.37
C ARG A 27 -10.12 -7.89 -9.05
N PHE A 28 -8.97 -7.31 -8.74
CA PHE A 28 -8.77 -6.51 -7.53
C PHE A 28 -8.93 -5.01 -7.79
N ALA A 29 -9.12 -4.60 -9.04
CA ALA A 29 -9.40 -3.20 -9.37
C ALA A 29 -10.83 -2.87 -8.94
N ALA A 30 -10.94 -1.96 -7.96
CA ALA A 30 -12.24 -1.51 -7.47
C ALA A 30 -13.00 -0.77 -8.57
N GLN A 31 -14.27 -1.11 -8.73
CA GLN A 31 -15.17 -0.46 -9.71
C GLN A 31 -15.75 0.86 -9.19
N CYS A 32 -15.61 1.10 -7.89
CA CYS A 32 -16.08 2.29 -7.19
C CYS A 32 -15.06 2.72 -6.13
N PRO A 33 -15.16 3.94 -5.57
CA PRO A 33 -14.27 4.47 -4.56
C PRO A 33 -14.47 3.64 -3.31
N VAL A 34 -13.41 3.01 -2.86
CA VAL A 34 -13.42 2.20 -1.64
C VAL A 34 -12.56 2.88 -0.60
N THR A 35 -13.02 2.81 0.64
CA THR A 35 -12.19 3.17 1.79
C THR A 35 -11.80 1.89 2.50
N LEU A 36 -10.54 1.49 2.36
CA LEU A 36 -10.05 0.24 2.95
C LEU A 36 -9.51 0.49 4.36
N LEU A 37 -9.99 -0.31 5.31
CA LEU A 37 -9.54 -0.42 6.67
C LEU A 37 -8.50 -1.52 6.81
N ILE A 38 -7.27 -1.16 7.17
CA ILE A 38 -6.20 -2.11 7.54
C ILE A 38 -6.21 -2.29 9.05
N LYS A 39 -6.54 -3.50 9.53
CA LYS A 39 -6.61 -3.84 10.95
C LYS A 39 -5.65 -4.96 11.32
N GLN A 40 -4.83 -4.73 12.34
CA GLN A 40 -3.96 -5.76 12.93
C GLN A 40 -4.79 -6.80 13.68
N LYS A 41 -4.44 -8.08 13.57
CA LYS A 41 -5.14 -9.16 14.26
C LYS A 41 -4.70 -9.23 15.73
N MET A 42 -5.65 -9.14 16.67
CA MET A 42 -5.37 -9.09 18.12
C MET A 42 -4.73 -10.37 18.69
N TRP A 43 -4.81 -11.51 18.00
CA TRP A 43 -4.16 -12.77 18.37
C TRP A 43 -2.98 -13.13 17.47
N SER A 44 -2.41 -12.16 16.75
CA SER A 44 -1.14 -12.38 16.07
C SER A 44 -0.04 -12.46 17.12
N PHE A 45 0.52 -13.66 17.32
CA PHE A 45 1.68 -13.85 18.21
C PHE A 45 2.89 -13.02 17.76
N SER A 46 2.97 -12.69 16.46
CA SER A 46 4.04 -11.90 15.83
C SER A 46 3.76 -10.39 15.80
N GLY A 47 2.49 -9.99 15.75
CA GLY A 47 2.09 -8.61 15.50
C GLY A 47 2.11 -8.20 14.03
N ASP A 48 2.47 -9.10 13.10
CA ASP A 48 2.63 -8.78 11.68
C ASP A 48 1.47 -9.23 10.79
N ASP A 49 0.38 -9.73 11.38
CA ASP A 49 -0.81 -10.17 10.65
C ASP A 49 -1.87 -9.06 10.56
N PHE A 50 -2.31 -8.77 9.35
CA PHE A 50 -3.30 -7.73 9.05
C PHE A 50 -4.45 -8.26 8.20
N THR A 51 -5.62 -7.67 8.41
CA THR A 51 -6.79 -7.85 7.55
C THR A 51 -7.14 -6.53 6.90
N ILE A 52 -7.44 -6.56 5.61
CA ILE A 52 -7.83 -5.40 4.81
C ILE A 52 -9.28 -5.60 4.39
N LYS A 53 -10.15 -4.67 4.78
CA LYS A 53 -11.59 -4.73 4.52
C LYS A 53 -12.12 -3.38 4.10
N ASP A 54 -13.19 -3.34 3.34
CA ASP A 54 -13.91 -2.10 3.09
C ASP A 54 -14.61 -1.62 4.38
N ILE A 55 -14.49 -0.33 4.69
CA ILE A 55 -15.01 0.24 5.94
C ILE A 55 -16.54 0.35 5.97
N HIS A 56 -17.17 0.58 4.81
CA HIS A 56 -18.60 0.83 4.71
C HIS A 56 -19.40 -0.47 4.69
N THR A 57 -18.92 -1.44 3.92
CA THR A 57 -19.58 -2.73 3.70
C THR A 57 -19.07 -3.82 4.63
N GLY A 58 -17.87 -3.65 5.20
CA GLY A 58 -17.18 -4.70 5.97
C GLY A 58 -16.61 -5.84 5.11
N THR A 59 -16.72 -5.74 3.78
CA THR A 59 -16.29 -6.77 2.83
C THR A 59 -14.78 -6.99 2.92
N PRO A 60 -14.29 -8.22 3.14
CA PRO A 60 -12.87 -8.50 3.18
C PRO A 60 -12.25 -8.51 1.78
N TYR A 61 -11.11 -7.84 1.63
CA TYR A 61 -10.34 -7.80 0.37
C TYR A 61 -9.12 -8.72 0.45
N PHE A 62 -8.27 -8.46 1.44
CA PHE A 62 -6.99 -9.15 1.58
C PHE A 62 -6.66 -9.49 3.03
N LYS A 63 -5.74 -10.43 3.19
CA LYS A 63 -5.06 -10.75 4.44
C LYS A 63 -3.56 -10.66 4.19
N ILE A 64 -2.82 -10.08 5.12
CA ILE A 64 -1.36 -10.09 5.13
C ILE A 64 -0.95 -10.93 6.31
N ASN A 65 -0.18 -11.98 6.05
CA ASN A 65 0.42 -12.81 7.09
C ASN A 65 1.92 -12.51 7.16
N GLY A 66 2.40 -12.11 8.33
CA GLY A 66 3.80 -11.80 8.55
C GLY A 66 4.48 -12.79 9.48
N SER A 67 5.72 -13.16 9.14
CA SER A 67 6.50 -14.11 9.94
C SER A 67 7.47 -13.40 10.88
N ALA A 68 7.10 -13.29 12.17
CA ALA A 68 7.98 -12.72 13.23
C ALA A 68 9.35 -13.39 13.34
N LEU A 69 9.46 -14.68 12.98
CA LEU A 69 10.71 -15.44 13.08
C LEU A 69 11.60 -15.34 11.83
N SER A 70 11.25 -14.50 10.85
CA SER A 70 12.02 -14.43 9.60
C SER A 70 13.07 -13.31 9.63
N LEU A 71 14.33 -13.67 9.42
CA LEU A 71 15.44 -12.74 9.20
C LEU A 71 15.24 -11.82 7.98
N ARG A 72 14.33 -12.19 7.05
CA ARG A 72 14.02 -11.49 5.80
C ARG A 72 12.71 -10.67 5.84
N GLN A 73 12.08 -10.51 7.01
CA GLN A 73 10.79 -9.82 7.16
C GLN A 73 9.72 -10.26 6.13
N LYS A 74 9.60 -11.57 5.91
CA LYS A 74 8.72 -12.16 4.90
C LYS A 74 7.25 -11.92 5.23
N LYS A 75 6.49 -11.48 4.24
CA LYS A 75 5.05 -11.27 4.28
C LYS A 75 4.38 -11.99 3.12
N SER A 76 3.21 -12.57 3.37
CA SER A 76 2.37 -13.20 2.36
C SER A 76 1.07 -12.41 2.23
N LEU A 77 0.81 -11.89 1.02
CA LEU A 77 -0.47 -11.27 0.67
C LEU A 77 -1.40 -12.36 0.13
N LEU A 78 -2.53 -12.55 0.80
CA LEU A 78 -3.58 -13.49 0.45
C LEU A 78 -4.86 -12.74 0.11
N ASP A 79 -5.67 -13.28 -0.80
CA ASP A 79 -7.03 -12.78 -0.98
C ASP A 79 -7.96 -13.28 0.15
N TYR A 80 -9.21 -12.83 0.14
CA TYR A 80 -10.17 -13.21 1.19
C TYR A 80 -10.46 -14.71 1.24
N SER A 81 -10.36 -15.41 0.10
CA SER A 81 -10.51 -16.87 -0.01
C SER A 81 -9.32 -17.65 0.55
N GLY A 82 -8.20 -16.96 0.81
CA GLY A 82 -6.96 -17.54 1.31
C GLY A 82 -5.98 -17.95 0.21
N ALA A 83 -6.28 -17.65 -1.06
CA ALA A 83 -5.36 -17.91 -2.15
C ALA A 83 -4.19 -16.91 -2.13
N GLN A 84 -2.99 -17.38 -2.47
CA GLN A 84 -1.80 -16.56 -2.54
C GLN A 84 -1.90 -15.54 -3.68
N VAL A 85 -1.67 -14.26 -3.37
CA VAL A 85 -1.66 -13.16 -4.34
C VAL A 85 -0.24 -12.69 -4.62
N ALA A 86 0.56 -12.45 -3.58
CA ALA A 86 1.95 -12.02 -3.73
C ALA A 86 2.77 -12.35 -2.49
N TYR A 87 4.08 -12.55 -2.65
CA TYR A 87 5.02 -12.57 -1.52
C TYR A 87 5.78 -11.26 -1.48
N MET A 88 6.11 -10.78 -0.27
CA MET A 88 6.98 -9.64 -0.08
C MET A 88 8.09 -10.03 0.88
N GLU A 89 9.34 -9.76 0.54
CA GLU A 89 10.46 -9.97 1.45
C GLU A 89 11.51 -8.87 1.34
N GLU A 90 12.21 -8.64 2.45
CA GLU A 90 13.39 -7.78 2.48
C GLU A 90 14.63 -8.63 2.15
N PRO A 91 15.46 -8.23 1.16
CA PRO A 91 16.68 -8.95 0.85
C PRO A 91 17.67 -8.97 2.02
N LEU A 92 18.37 -10.09 2.22
CA LEU A 92 19.45 -10.17 3.23
C LEU A 92 20.52 -9.11 2.94
N LEU A 93 21.05 -8.48 3.99
CA LEU A 93 22.02 -7.36 3.92
C LEU A 93 21.51 -6.08 3.21
N SER A 94 20.20 -5.91 3.05
CA SER A 94 19.64 -4.64 2.58
C SER A 94 19.74 -3.55 3.66
N TRP A 95 20.78 -2.73 3.61
CA TRP A 95 20.87 -1.50 4.42
C TRP A 95 19.78 -0.49 4.06
N THR A 96 19.20 -0.63 2.87
CA THR A 96 18.24 0.32 2.31
C THR A 96 16.79 -0.01 2.61
N ARG A 97 16.44 -1.03 3.41
CA ARG A 97 15.03 -1.40 3.70
C ARG A 97 14.13 -1.60 2.46
N ARG A 98 14.69 -1.93 1.29
CA ARG A 98 13.92 -2.21 0.08
C ARG A 98 13.11 -3.51 0.26
N GLN A 99 11.93 -3.56 -0.33
CA GLN A 99 11.11 -4.78 -0.37
C GLN A 99 11.02 -5.29 -1.81
N GLU A 100 11.21 -6.59 -1.99
CA GLU A 100 10.98 -7.28 -3.26
C GLU A 100 9.63 -7.98 -3.21
N VAL A 101 8.84 -7.79 -4.26
CA VAL A 101 7.52 -8.40 -4.41
C VAL A 101 7.61 -9.49 -5.46
N TYR A 102 7.03 -10.65 -5.16
CA TYR A 102 7.07 -11.84 -5.99
C TYR A 102 5.66 -12.34 -6.30
N THR A 103 5.50 -12.95 -7.47
CA THR A 103 4.27 -13.64 -7.89
C THR A 103 3.97 -14.85 -6.99
N PRO A 104 2.77 -15.44 -7.04
CA PRO A 104 2.47 -16.71 -6.38
C PRO A 104 3.41 -17.86 -6.79
N GLN A 105 3.97 -17.80 -8.01
CA GLN A 105 4.95 -18.73 -8.56
C GLN A 105 6.38 -18.45 -8.06
N LYS A 106 6.57 -17.42 -7.22
CA LYS A 106 7.85 -16.97 -6.65
C LYS A 106 8.81 -16.36 -7.68
N GLU A 107 8.29 -15.79 -8.75
CA GLU A 107 9.07 -14.98 -9.70
C GLU A 107 9.08 -13.53 -9.24
N LYS A 108 10.22 -12.83 -9.37
CA LYS A 108 10.32 -11.42 -8.98
C LYS A 108 9.39 -10.59 -9.87
N TRP A 109 8.48 -9.85 -9.24
CA TRP A 109 7.45 -9.09 -9.93
C TRP A 109 7.81 -7.61 -10.03
N PHE A 110 8.13 -6.99 -8.89
CA PHE A 110 8.61 -5.62 -8.81
C PHE A 110 9.30 -5.39 -7.46
N GLU A 111 9.84 -4.19 -7.26
CA GLU A 111 10.50 -3.82 -6.02
C GLU A 111 10.04 -2.44 -5.54
N ILE A 112 9.92 -2.31 -4.23
CA ILE A 112 9.57 -1.08 -3.52
C ILE A 112 10.85 -0.58 -2.86
N LYS A 113 11.32 0.59 -3.29
CA LYS A 113 12.55 1.21 -2.80
C LYS A 113 12.20 2.41 -1.94
N PRO A 114 12.66 2.47 -0.69
CA PRO A 114 12.64 3.74 0.02
C PRO A 114 13.71 4.67 -0.54
N ARG A 115 13.33 5.93 -0.71
CA ARG A 115 14.18 7.06 -1.00
C ARG A 115 14.12 7.99 0.21
N LEU A 116 15.22 8.06 0.96
CA LEU A 116 15.40 9.12 1.93
C LEU A 116 15.86 10.36 1.17
N THR A 117 14.98 11.35 1.05
CA THR A 117 15.38 12.69 0.63
C THR A 117 15.71 13.51 1.87
N MET A 118 16.24 14.72 1.67
CA MET A 118 16.66 15.61 2.77
C MET A 118 15.51 15.96 3.75
N PHE A 119 14.24 15.82 3.32
CA PHE A 119 13.05 16.23 4.11
C PHE A 119 11.82 15.32 3.99
N SER A 120 11.81 14.30 3.12
CA SER A 120 10.69 13.37 2.96
C SER A 120 11.17 11.92 2.95
N ASN A 121 10.38 11.04 3.56
CA ASN A 121 10.50 9.60 3.33
C ASN A 121 9.60 9.28 2.14
N GLU A 122 10.21 8.94 1.02
CA GLU A 122 9.50 8.57 -0.19
C GLU A 122 9.65 7.07 -0.43
N LEU A 123 8.60 6.40 -0.89
CA LEU A 123 8.74 5.08 -1.48
C LEU A 123 8.52 5.16 -2.97
N ASP A 124 9.29 4.38 -3.70
CA ASP A 124 9.21 4.25 -5.14
C ASP A 124 8.95 2.82 -5.54
N CYS A 125 8.07 2.66 -6.51
CA CYS A 125 7.77 1.37 -7.11
C CYS A 125 7.46 1.56 -8.59
N ALA A 126 8.23 0.91 -9.47
CA ALA A 126 7.85 0.75 -10.87
C ALA A 126 7.20 -0.62 -11.02
N ALA A 127 5.97 -0.67 -11.51
CA ALA A 127 5.23 -1.91 -11.71
C ALA A 127 4.52 -1.88 -13.07
N VAL A 128 4.30 -3.06 -13.66
CA VAL A 128 3.63 -3.19 -14.95
C VAL A 128 2.14 -3.43 -14.72
N ASP A 129 1.29 -2.70 -15.43
CA ASP A 129 -0.14 -2.96 -15.45
C ASP A 129 -0.43 -4.27 -16.20
N SER A 130 -1.11 -5.20 -15.53
CA SER A 130 -1.44 -6.53 -16.06
C SER A 130 -2.45 -6.52 -17.23
N VAL A 131 -3.19 -5.43 -17.41
CA VAL A 131 -4.20 -5.28 -18.48
C VAL A 131 -3.61 -4.56 -19.68
N THR A 132 -2.89 -3.47 -19.47
CA THR A 132 -2.37 -2.63 -20.58
C THR A 132 -0.93 -2.94 -20.96
N GLY A 133 -0.15 -3.59 -20.08
CA GLY A 133 1.28 -3.81 -20.25
C GLY A 133 2.14 -2.56 -20.05
N GLN A 134 1.54 -1.43 -19.66
CA GLN A 134 2.26 -0.18 -19.42
C GLN A 134 2.99 -0.21 -18.07
N THR A 135 4.22 0.31 -18.03
CA THR A 135 4.91 0.57 -16.76
C THR A 135 4.33 1.80 -16.08
N LEU A 136 3.88 1.63 -14.84
CA LEU A 136 3.35 2.66 -13.96
C LEU A 136 4.36 2.96 -12.85
N HIS A 137 4.59 4.25 -12.57
CA HIS A 137 5.49 4.67 -11.50
C HIS A 137 4.70 5.13 -10.29
N PHE A 138 4.71 4.31 -9.24
CA PHE A 138 4.09 4.64 -7.97
C PHE A 138 5.07 5.32 -7.02
N GLY A 139 4.62 6.43 -6.43
CA GLY A 139 5.28 7.11 -5.34
C GLY A 139 4.46 7.05 -4.07
N LEU A 140 5.10 6.99 -2.91
CA LEU A 140 4.46 7.26 -1.61
C LEU A 140 5.14 8.47 -1.00
N GLN A 141 4.41 9.57 -0.82
CA GLN A 141 4.90 10.78 -0.18
C GLN A 141 4.16 10.99 1.13
N GLY A 142 4.88 11.22 2.23
CA GLY A 142 4.21 11.57 3.46
C GLY A 142 5.06 11.56 4.71
N ASP A 143 4.38 11.81 5.82
CA ASP A 143 4.96 11.84 7.14
C ASP A 143 4.55 10.56 7.89
N PHE A 144 5.54 9.68 8.10
CA PHE A 144 5.35 8.42 8.84
C PHE A 144 5.08 8.64 10.33
N ILE A 145 5.49 9.76 10.92
CA ILE A 145 5.21 10.12 12.32
C ILE A 145 3.75 10.55 12.45
N ALA A 146 3.30 11.45 11.57
CA ALA A 146 1.91 11.88 11.50
C ALA A 146 0.97 10.79 10.94
N ARG A 147 1.54 9.70 10.40
CA ARG A 147 0.83 8.57 9.79
C ARG A 147 -0.15 9.03 8.71
N LYS A 148 0.25 10.01 7.92
CA LYS A 148 -0.48 10.58 6.79
C LYS A 148 0.42 10.49 5.56
N SER A 149 -0.07 9.88 4.49
CA SER A 149 0.69 9.69 3.26
C SER A 149 -0.21 9.68 2.03
N VAL A 150 0.35 9.98 0.88
CA VAL A 150 -0.32 10.03 -0.42
C VAL A 150 0.39 9.07 -1.35
N ILE A 151 -0.35 8.19 -1.99
CA ILE A 151 0.14 7.39 -3.11
C ILE A 151 -0.07 8.20 -4.38
N THR A 152 0.98 8.34 -5.18
CA THR A 152 0.94 8.92 -6.52
C THR A 152 1.17 7.82 -7.57
N CYS A 153 0.60 7.99 -8.75
CA CYS A 153 0.93 7.24 -9.95
C CYS A 153 1.35 8.23 -11.03
N ASP A 154 2.56 8.10 -11.56
CA ASP A 154 3.18 9.02 -12.52
C ASP A 154 3.09 10.50 -12.07
N GLY A 155 3.29 10.72 -10.77
CA GLY A 155 3.22 12.04 -10.13
C GLY A 155 1.81 12.53 -9.78
N VAL A 156 0.76 11.82 -10.20
CA VAL A 156 -0.64 12.18 -9.93
C VAL A 156 -1.13 11.51 -8.64
N PRO A 157 -1.69 12.24 -7.64
CA PRO A 157 -2.25 11.64 -6.43
C PRO A 157 -3.44 10.71 -6.73
N VAL A 158 -3.28 9.42 -6.44
CA VAL A 158 -4.30 8.37 -6.70
C VAL A 158 -4.82 7.72 -5.42
N ALA A 159 -4.13 7.85 -4.29
CA ALA A 159 -4.69 7.40 -3.02
C ALA A 159 -4.19 8.22 -1.82
N LYS A 160 -4.98 8.26 -0.76
CA LYS A 160 -4.57 8.80 0.55
C LYS A 160 -4.56 7.69 1.58
N ILE A 161 -3.51 7.63 2.39
CA ILE A 161 -3.36 6.73 3.54
C ILE A 161 -3.30 7.57 4.80
N TRP A 162 -4.15 7.30 5.79
CA TRP A 162 -3.99 7.92 7.11
C TRP A 162 -4.43 7.02 8.25
N LYS A 163 -3.90 7.28 9.45
CA LYS A 163 -4.43 6.73 10.70
C LYS A 163 -5.32 7.76 11.41
N PRO A 164 -6.61 7.47 11.67
CA PRO A 164 -7.44 8.34 12.51
C PRO A 164 -6.92 8.37 13.96
N ILE A 165 -7.13 9.51 14.64
CA ILE A 165 -6.79 9.71 16.06
C ILE A 165 -7.89 9.05 16.90
N GLU A 166 -7.97 7.73 16.84
CA GLU A 166 -8.83 6.92 17.70
C GLU A 166 -7.95 6.04 18.59
N PHE A 167 -8.37 5.79 19.83
CA PHE A 167 -7.60 5.10 20.87
C PHE A 167 -7.24 3.63 20.54
N VAL A 168 -7.64 3.12 19.37
CA VAL A 168 -7.41 1.75 18.91
C VAL A 168 -6.12 1.69 18.08
N ARG A 169 -5.23 0.74 18.39
CA ARG A 169 -3.81 0.85 18.07
C ARG A 169 -3.42 0.70 16.59
N THR A 170 -4.27 0.21 15.68
CA THR A 170 -3.82 -0.04 14.29
C THR A 170 -4.99 -0.06 13.30
N GLN A 171 -5.35 1.14 12.80
CA GLN A 171 -6.29 1.34 11.69
C GLN A 171 -5.66 2.31 10.68
N TYR A 172 -5.63 1.93 9.41
CA TYR A 172 -5.29 2.84 8.30
C TYR A 172 -6.45 2.86 7.31
N HIS A 173 -6.78 4.05 6.81
CA HIS A 173 -7.81 4.26 5.80
C HIS A 173 -7.12 4.56 4.47
N VAL A 174 -7.55 3.90 3.40
CA VAL A 174 -7.06 4.14 2.03
C VAL A 174 -8.22 4.54 1.13
N ILE A 175 -8.22 5.76 0.57
CA ILE A 175 -9.24 6.23 -0.39
C ILE A 175 -8.69 6.15 -1.82
N LEU A 176 -9.48 5.63 -2.76
CA LEU A 176 -9.23 5.65 -4.20
C LEU A 176 -10.31 6.52 -4.91
N PRO A 177 -9.96 7.52 -5.74
CA PRO A 177 -10.93 8.44 -6.38
C PRO A 177 -11.70 7.83 -7.58
N LEU A 178 -12.90 8.37 -7.87
CA LEU A 178 -13.84 7.95 -8.93
C LEU A 178 -13.67 8.71 -10.25
N GLU A 179 -13.85 8.06 -11.41
CA GLU A 179 -14.23 8.75 -12.66
C GLU A 179 -15.65 9.33 -12.65
N TRP A 180 -15.83 10.50 -13.28
CA TRP A 180 -17.15 11.01 -13.64
C TRP A 180 -17.67 10.26 -14.87
N ILE A 181 -18.33 9.12 -14.69
CA ILE A 181 -19.02 8.44 -15.79
C ILE A 181 -20.45 8.97 -15.90
N TRP A 182 -20.61 10.02 -16.70
CA TRP A 182 -21.77 10.21 -17.58
C TRP A 182 -21.30 11.01 -18.81
N ARG A 183 -20.98 10.33 -19.91
CA ARG A 183 -21.32 10.71 -21.30
C ARG A 183 -20.91 9.63 -22.27
#